data_AF-A0A3C1RCJ1-F1
#
_entry.id   AF-A0A3C1RCJ1-F1
#
_cell.length_a   1.000
_cell.length_b   1.000
_cell.length_c   1.000
_cell.angle_alpha   90.00
_cell.angle_beta   90.00
_cell.angle_gamma   90.00
#
_symmetry.space_group_name_H-M   'P 1'
#
loop_
_entity.id
_entity.type
_entity.pdbx_description
1 polymer ?
#
loop_
_entity_poly.entity_id
_entity_poly.type
_entity_poly.pdbx_seq_one_letter_code
_entity_poly.pdbx_strand_id
1 'polypeptide(L)'
;MKRAILLSAFLLSQFGTSQLLKTQGEKIINDKGENIQLRGLGLGGWMLQEGYMLKTADFAGPQYKIKEKIAELIGEDGMNEFYKAYLKNGITRQDIDFLKKAGFNSIRLPMHYNLYTLPIEKESKKGENTWLEEGFKMTD
;
A
#
# COMPACT_ATOMS: atom_id res chain seq x y z
N MET A 1 -23.62 -19.47 31.25
CA MET A 1 -23.58 -20.17 29.95
C MET A 1 -23.64 -19.21 28.75
N LYS A 2 -24.70 -18.40 28.57
CA LYS A 2 -24.79 -17.45 27.42
C LYS A 2 -23.60 -16.48 27.27
N ARG A 3 -23.09 -15.93 28.38
CA ARG A 3 -21.91 -15.04 28.37
C ARG A 3 -20.60 -15.76 27.98
N ALA A 4 -20.43 -17.02 28.36
CA ALA A 4 -19.26 -17.82 27.98
C ALA A 4 -19.31 -18.18 26.49
N ILE A 5 -20.49 -18.51 25.97
CA ILE A 5 -20.69 -18.77 24.53
C ILE A 5 -20.42 -17.51 23.69
N LEU A 6 -20.87 -16.34 24.15
CA LEU A 6 -20.58 -15.06 23.50
C LEU A 6 -19.07 -14.72 23.53
N LEU A 7 -18.38 -14.98 24.64
CA LEU A 7 -16.93 -14.79 24.74
C LEU A 7 -16.17 -15.73 23.78
N SER A 8 -16.56 -17.00 23.69
CA SER A 8 -15.94 -17.98 22.80
C SER A 8 -16.19 -17.67 21.32
N ALA A 9 -17.38 -17.19 20.95
CA ALA A 9 -17.68 -16.74 19.59
C ALA A 9 -16.87 -15.49 19.20
N PHE A 10 -16.65 -14.57 20.14
CA PHE A 10 -15.82 -13.38 19.92
C PHE A 10 -14.34 -13.74 19.73
N LEU A 11 -13.81 -14.69 20.52
CA LEU A 11 -12.44 -15.19 20.37
C LEU A 11 -12.21 -15.94 19.05
N LEU A 12 -13.20 -16.70 18.56
CA LEU A 12 -13.12 -17.40 17.27
C LEU A 12 -13.22 -16.44 16.07
N SER A 13 -13.80 -15.25 16.24
CA SER A 13 -13.86 -14.23 15.19
C SER A 13 -12.56 -13.44 14.99
N GLN A 14 -11.57 -13.64 15.86
CA GLN A 14 -10.26 -12.95 15.78
C GLN A 14 -9.20 -13.72 14.97
N PHE A 15 -9.54 -14.87 14.39
CA PHE A 15 -8.65 -15.51 13.43
C PHE A 15 -8.62 -14.69 12.15
N GLY A 16 -7.57 -13.88 11.98
CA GLY A 16 -7.30 -13.17 10.74
C GLY A 16 -7.24 -14.16 9.57
N THR A 17 -8.03 -13.92 8.54
CA THR A 17 -8.08 -14.76 7.34
C THR A 17 -6.89 -14.45 6.44
N SER A 18 -5.69 -14.86 6.85
CA SER A 18 -4.53 -14.88 5.94
C SER A 18 -4.63 -16.10 5.02
N GLN A 19 -4.18 -15.96 3.77
CA GLN A 19 -4.09 -17.08 2.84
C GLN A 19 -2.99 -18.09 3.23
N LEU A 20 -2.10 -17.70 4.16
CA LEU A 20 -1.02 -18.52 4.71
C LEU A 20 -0.24 -19.29 3.63
N LEU A 21 0.08 -18.59 2.54
CA LEU A 21 0.76 -19.17 1.39
C LEU A 21 2.15 -19.66 1.80
N LYS A 22 2.51 -20.86 1.35
CA LYS A 22 3.83 -21.47 1.54
C LYS A 22 4.27 -22.19 0.28
N THR A 23 5.56 -22.52 0.19
CA THR A 23 6.08 -23.32 -0.92
C THR A 23 5.99 -24.82 -0.61
N GLN A 24 5.71 -25.63 -1.62
CA GLN A 24 5.83 -27.09 -1.60
C GLN A 24 6.50 -27.54 -2.91
N GLY A 25 7.82 -27.74 -2.85
CA GLY A 25 8.63 -27.89 -4.07
C GLY A 25 8.53 -26.64 -4.93
N GLU A 26 8.11 -26.81 -6.19
CA GLU A 26 7.93 -25.71 -7.16
C GLU A 26 6.56 -25.03 -7.07
N LYS A 27 5.65 -25.50 -6.21
CA LYS A 27 4.29 -24.98 -6.07
C LYS A 27 4.19 -23.98 -4.93
N ILE A 28 3.35 -22.97 -5.10
CA ILE A 28 2.83 -22.15 -3.98
C ILE A 28 1.51 -22.77 -3.58
N ILE A 29 1.33 -23.12 -2.31
CA ILE A 29 0.10 -23.71 -1.79
C ILE A 29 -0.48 -22.87 -0.65
N ASN A 30 -1.81 -22.90 -0.49
CA ASN A 30 -2.48 -22.33 0.68
C ASN A 30 -2.49 -23.31 1.87
N ASP A 31 -3.17 -22.91 2.95
CA ASP A 31 -3.39 -23.72 4.15
C ASP A 31 -4.15 -25.03 3.91
N LYS A 32 -4.94 -25.11 2.84
CA LYS A 32 -5.66 -26.32 2.39
C LYS A 32 -4.83 -27.23 1.49
N GLY A 33 -3.60 -26.86 1.16
CA GLY A 33 -2.75 -27.61 0.23
C GLY A 33 -3.10 -27.41 -1.26
N GLU A 34 -3.98 -26.46 -1.57
CA GLU A 34 -4.36 -26.14 -2.95
C GLU A 34 -3.25 -25.33 -3.61
N ASN A 35 -2.89 -25.68 -4.84
CA ASN A 35 -1.91 -24.92 -5.62
C ASN A 35 -2.49 -23.56 -6.04
N ILE A 36 -1.78 -22.49 -5.69
CA ILE A 36 -2.14 -21.11 -6.01
C ILE A 36 -1.20 -20.58 -7.08
N GLN A 37 -1.78 -20.18 -8.22
CA GLN A 37 -1.08 -19.36 -9.19
C GLN A 37 -1.38 -17.88 -8.92
N LEU A 38 -0.35 -17.11 -8.55
CA LEU A 38 -0.49 -15.67 -8.35
C LEU A 38 -0.72 -14.97 -9.69
N ARG A 39 -1.85 -14.28 -9.79
CA ARG A 39 -2.26 -13.44 -10.91
C ARG A 39 -2.32 -12.03 -10.37
N GLY A 40 -1.21 -11.33 -10.52
CA GLY A 40 -0.96 -10.05 -9.87
C GLY A 40 -1.02 -8.85 -10.80
N LEU A 41 -1.44 -7.71 -10.27
CA LEU A 41 -1.25 -6.40 -10.91
C LEU A 41 -0.48 -5.48 -9.95
N GLY A 42 0.45 -4.68 -10.50
CA GLY A 42 1.12 -3.63 -9.75
C GLY A 42 0.32 -2.32 -9.78
N LEU A 43 0.17 -1.67 -8.63
CA LEU A 43 -0.50 -0.35 -8.52
C LEU A 43 0.48 0.81 -8.73
N GLY A 44 1.27 0.73 -9.80
CA GLY A 44 2.30 1.71 -10.16
C GLY A 44 1.74 3.13 -10.23
N GLY A 45 2.55 4.11 -9.83
CA GLY A 45 2.15 5.51 -9.83
C GLY A 45 1.35 5.96 -8.60
N TRP A 46 0.83 5.08 -7.76
CA TRP A 46 0.02 5.48 -6.59
C TRP A 46 0.88 5.93 -5.40
N MET A 47 1.18 5.03 -4.44
CA MET A 47 2.00 5.33 -3.26
C MET A 47 3.48 5.64 -3.58
N LEU A 48 3.90 5.28 -4.80
CA LEU A 48 5.18 5.65 -5.39
C LEU A 48 4.93 6.14 -6.81
N GLN A 49 5.30 7.39 -7.09
CA GLN A 49 5.14 7.99 -8.40
C GLN A 49 6.37 7.72 -9.29
N GLU A 50 6.09 7.28 -10.51
CA GLU A 50 7.08 6.97 -11.54
C GLU A 50 6.83 7.90 -12.74
N GLY A 51 7.79 8.76 -13.09
CA GLY A 51 7.55 9.82 -14.07
C GLY A 51 7.14 9.34 -15.47
N TYR A 52 7.52 8.15 -15.91
CA TYR A 52 7.06 7.61 -17.20
C TYR A 52 5.57 7.24 -17.18
N MET A 53 5.04 6.77 -16.04
CA MET A 53 3.62 6.46 -15.90
C MET A 53 2.77 7.73 -15.88
N LEU A 54 3.30 8.79 -15.27
CA LEU A 54 2.64 10.10 -15.15
C LEU A 54 2.92 11.04 -16.31
N LYS A 55 3.68 10.59 -17.32
CA LYS A 55 4.13 11.41 -18.47
C LYS A 55 4.86 12.70 -18.04
N THR A 56 5.57 12.64 -16.93
CA THR A 56 6.42 13.71 -16.43
C THR A 56 7.91 13.43 -16.67
N ALA A 57 8.28 12.25 -17.20
CA ALA A 57 9.67 11.81 -17.34
C ALA A 57 10.62 12.86 -17.94
N ASP A 58 10.16 13.64 -18.93
CA ASP A 58 10.97 14.64 -19.64
C ASP A 58 11.36 15.86 -18.77
N PHE A 59 10.61 16.15 -17.71
CA PHE A 59 10.83 17.34 -16.86
C PHE A 59 10.84 17.06 -15.34
N ALA A 60 10.35 15.89 -14.92
CA ALA A 60 10.24 15.42 -13.54
C ALA A 60 10.11 13.88 -13.51
N GLY A 61 11.23 13.17 -13.63
CA GLY A 61 11.26 11.70 -13.58
C GLY A 61 11.02 11.11 -12.20
N PRO A 62 11.88 11.38 -11.20
CA PRO A 62 11.71 10.90 -9.83
C PRO A 62 10.56 11.61 -9.10
N GLN A 63 9.90 10.91 -8.17
CA GLN A 63 8.80 11.46 -7.36
C GLN A 63 9.14 12.80 -6.68
N TYR A 64 10.35 12.97 -6.15
CA TYR A 64 10.72 14.23 -5.49
C TYR A 64 10.76 15.41 -6.47
N LYS A 65 11.16 15.20 -7.73
CA LYS A 65 11.09 16.22 -8.79
C LYS A 65 9.65 16.55 -9.17
N ILE A 66 8.77 15.55 -9.16
CA ILE A 66 7.33 15.77 -9.40
C ILE A 66 6.76 16.64 -8.27
N LYS A 67 7.09 16.33 -7.01
CA LYS A 67 6.73 17.14 -5.84
C LYS A 67 7.21 18.57 -5.97
N GLU A 68 8.50 18.77 -6.28
CA GLU A 68 9.09 20.10 -6.51
C GLU A 68 8.32 20.88 -7.59
N LYS A 69 8.00 20.26 -8.74
CA LYS A 69 7.24 20.93 -9.80
C LYS A 69 5.82 21.32 -9.41
N ILE A 70 5.16 20.52 -8.58
CA ILE A 70 3.84 20.87 -8.04
C ILE A 70 3.99 22.03 -7.05
N ALA A 71 4.95 21.97 -6.13
CA ALA A 71 5.20 23.06 -5.18
C ALA A 71 5.60 24.38 -5.87
N GLU A 72 6.41 24.33 -6.92
CA GLU A 72 6.75 25.49 -7.76
C GLU A 72 5.50 26.14 -8.39
N LEU A 73 4.51 25.33 -8.78
CA LEU A 73 3.31 25.79 -9.47
C LEU A 73 2.23 26.33 -8.53
N ILE A 74 1.98 25.65 -7.41
CA ILE A 74 0.83 25.95 -6.52
C ILE A 74 1.21 26.18 -5.05
N GLY A 75 2.51 26.25 -4.74
CA GLY A 75 3.03 26.39 -3.38
C GLY A 75 3.03 25.08 -2.58
N GLU A 76 3.73 25.09 -1.44
CA GLU A 76 3.86 23.92 -0.54
C GLU A 76 2.51 23.47 0.02
N ASP A 77 1.67 24.40 0.47
CA ASP A 77 0.34 24.06 1.00
C ASP A 77 -0.55 23.44 -0.09
N GLY A 78 -0.51 23.99 -1.30
CA GLY A 78 -1.21 23.44 -2.46
C GLY A 78 -0.71 22.04 -2.83
N MET A 79 0.61 21.83 -2.81
CA MET A 79 1.20 20.51 -3.02
C MET A 79 0.72 19.50 -1.95
N ASN A 80 0.69 19.91 -0.68
CA ASN A 80 0.24 19.04 0.41
C ASN A 80 -1.23 18.62 0.24
N GLU A 81 -2.11 19.56 -0.12
CA GLU A 81 -3.52 19.25 -0.43
C GLU A 81 -3.66 18.38 -1.68
N PHE A 82 -2.85 18.63 -2.71
CA PHE A 82 -2.79 17.76 -3.89
C PHE A 82 -2.44 16.32 -3.51
N TYR A 83 -1.40 16.08 -2.70
CA TYR A 83 -0.99 14.72 -2.35
C TYR A 83 -2.00 14.01 -1.44
N LYS A 84 -2.65 14.74 -0.52
CA LYS A 84 -3.78 14.18 0.26
C LYS A 84 -4.89 13.69 -0.67
N ALA A 85 -5.28 14.51 -1.65
CA ALA A 85 -6.30 14.13 -2.63
C ALA A 85 -5.82 13.01 -3.57
N TYR A 86 -4.57 13.05 -4.02
CA TYR A 86 -3.98 12.05 -4.92
C TYR A 86 -3.97 10.66 -4.28
N LEU A 87 -3.48 10.55 -3.04
CA LEU A 87 -3.41 9.27 -2.33
C LEU A 87 -4.81 8.75 -1.99
N LYS A 88 -5.72 9.64 -1.55
CA LYS A 88 -7.10 9.27 -1.19
C LYS A 88 -7.92 8.75 -2.38
N ASN A 89 -7.68 9.27 -3.58
CA ASN A 89 -8.50 8.98 -4.76
C ASN A 89 -7.80 8.15 -5.83
N GLY A 90 -6.48 7.95 -5.74
CA GLY A 90 -5.68 7.30 -6.78
C GLY A 90 -6.02 5.82 -6.96
N ILE A 91 -6.12 5.07 -5.86
CA ILE A 91 -6.66 3.71 -5.82
C ILE A 91 -7.68 3.64 -4.69
N THR A 92 -8.84 3.11 -5.00
CA THR A 92 -9.97 3.00 -4.09
C THR A 92 -10.44 1.56 -3.95
N ARG A 93 -11.37 1.31 -3.04
CA ARG A 93 -12.00 0.00 -2.91
C ARG A 93 -12.65 -0.48 -4.21
N GLN A 94 -13.15 0.44 -5.04
CA GLN A 94 -13.79 0.09 -6.31
C GLN A 94 -12.79 -0.54 -7.29
N ASP A 95 -11.56 -0.04 -7.33
CA ASP A 95 -10.48 -0.57 -8.16
C ASP A 95 -10.11 -1.99 -7.70
N ILE A 96 -10.01 -2.21 -6.40
CA ILE A 96 -9.72 -3.54 -5.82
C ILE A 96 -10.83 -4.54 -6.14
N ASP A 97 -12.09 -4.14 -5.98
CA ASP A 97 -13.23 -4.97 -6.31
C ASP A 97 -13.29 -5.29 -7.82
N PHE A 98 -12.89 -4.35 -8.68
CA PHE A 98 -12.74 -4.57 -10.11
C PHE A 98 -11.64 -5.58 -10.43
N LEU A 99 -10.44 -5.43 -9.86
CA LEU A 99 -9.33 -6.38 -10.07
C LEU A 99 -9.72 -7.80 -9.67
N LYS A 100 -10.43 -7.96 -8.55
CA LYS A 100 -10.97 -9.25 -8.13
C LYS A 100 -11.95 -9.83 -9.16
N LYS A 101 -12.88 -9.01 -9.68
CA LYS A 101 -13.83 -9.44 -10.73
C LYS A 101 -13.13 -9.80 -12.04
N ALA A 102 -12.02 -9.12 -12.35
CA ALA A 102 -11.18 -9.40 -13.51
C ALA A 102 -10.30 -10.66 -13.35
N GLY A 103 -10.33 -11.32 -12.18
CA GLY A 103 -9.63 -12.58 -11.94
C GLY A 103 -8.21 -12.43 -11.37
N PHE A 104 -7.80 -11.22 -10.96
CA PHE A 104 -6.59 -11.04 -10.19
C PHE A 104 -6.79 -11.54 -8.76
N ASN A 105 -5.75 -12.17 -8.19
CA ASN A 105 -5.77 -12.71 -6.84
C ASN A 105 -4.61 -12.20 -5.97
N SER A 106 -3.78 -11.32 -6.52
CA SER A 106 -2.73 -10.61 -5.79
C SER A 106 -2.53 -9.20 -6.32
N ILE A 107 -1.96 -8.34 -5.48
CA ILE A 107 -1.59 -6.98 -5.83
C ILE A 107 -0.16 -6.74 -5.37
N ARG A 108 0.66 -6.13 -6.23
CA ARG A 108 1.98 -5.61 -5.84
C ARG A 108 1.82 -4.12 -5.53
N LEU A 109 1.90 -3.79 -4.25
CA LEU A 109 1.80 -2.41 -3.78
C LEU A 109 3.18 -1.70 -3.86
N PRO A 110 3.32 -0.60 -4.61
CA PRO A 110 4.58 0.13 -4.68
C PRO A 110 4.66 1.17 -3.57
N MET A 111 5.40 0.85 -2.51
CA MET A 111 5.49 1.67 -1.29
C MET A 111 6.71 2.60 -1.37
N HIS A 112 6.53 3.89 -1.06
CA HIS A 112 7.65 4.81 -0.84
C HIS A 112 7.85 5.04 0.67
N TYR A 113 9.10 5.04 1.15
CA TYR A 113 9.42 5.10 2.59
C TYR A 113 8.85 6.33 3.29
N ASN A 114 8.76 7.48 2.61
CA ASN A 114 8.23 8.74 3.18
C ASN A 114 6.75 8.68 3.63
N LEU A 115 6.03 7.60 3.35
CA LEU A 115 4.71 7.34 3.92
C LEU A 115 4.77 6.62 5.27
N TYR A 116 5.90 6.01 5.60
CA TYR A 116 6.10 5.14 6.77
C TYR A 116 7.16 5.67 7.73
N THR A 117 8.16 6.41 7.25
CA THR A 117 9.25 6.96 8.06
C THR A 117 9.65 8.37 7.62
N LEU A 118 10.40 9.07 8.47
CA LEU A 118 11.14 10.26 8.04
C LEU A 118 12.35 9.85 7.17
N PRO A 119 12.86 10.76 6.33
CA PRO A 119 14.20 10.59 5.75
C PRO A 119 15.25 10.66 6.86
N ILE A 120 16.37 9.95 6.68
CA ILE A 120 17.40 9.77 7.72
C ILE A 120 17.98 11.08 8.25
N GLU A 121 17.99 12.14 7.44
CA GLU A 121 18.50 13.47 7.79
C GLU A 121 17.56 14.23 8.74
N LYS A 122 16.29 13.81 8.82
CA LYS A 122 15.28 14.40 9.71
C LYS A 122 15.03 13.57 10.96
N GLU A 123 15.69 12.42 11.09
CA GLU A 123 15.57 11.59 12.29
C GLU A 123 16.28 12.25 13.48
N SER A 124 15.61 12.26 14.64
CA SER A 124 16.14 12.89 15.85
C SER A 124 17.28 12.09 16.50
N LYS A 125 17.33 10.78 16.25
CA LYS A 125 18.34 9.88 16.81
C LYS A 125 18.86 8.92 15.73
N LYS A 126 20.18 8.90 15.55
CA LYS A 126 20.85 8.01 14.59
C LYS A 126 20.56 6.54 14.89
N GLY A 127 20.07 5.82 13.88
CA GLY A 127 19.76 4.39 13.98
C GLY A 127 18.34 4.07 14.48
N GLU A 128 17.52 5.10 14.73
CA GLU A 128 16.10 4.95 15.03
C GLU A 128 15.27 5.56 13.91
N ASN A 129 14.08 4.99 13.67
CA ASN A 129 13.12 5.50 12.70
C ASN A 129 11.92 6.09 13.43
N THR A 130 11.52 7.29 13.03
CA THR A 130 10.21 7.86 13.39
C THR A 130 9.16 7.23 12.49
N TRP A 131 8.22 6.48 13.06
CA TRP A 131 7.15 5.83 12.31
C TRP A 131 5.98 6.78 12.03
N LEU A 132 5.51 6.78 10.78
CA LEU A 132 4.37 7.57 10.31
C LEU A 132 3.16 6.65 10.14
N GLU A 133 2.11 6.90 10.93
CA GLU A 133 0.89 6.09 10.93
C GLU A 133 0.12 6.09 9.61
N GLU A 134 0.26 7.14 8.79
CA GLU A 134 -0.49 7.29 7.55
C GLU A 134 -0.22 6.13 6.57
N GLY A 135 1.05 5.77 6.36
CA GLY A 135 1.40 4.67 5.46
C GLY A 135 0.79 3.34 5.88
N PHE A 136 0.79 3.03 7.19
CA PHE A 136 0.21 1.80 7.71
C PHE A 136 -1.32 1.77 7.56
N LYS A 137 -2.01 2.87 7.88
CA LYS A 137 -3.47 2.98 7.70
C LYS A 137 -3.91 2.84 6.25
N MET A 138 -3.06 3.22 5.30
CA MET A 138 -3.34 3.05 3.88
C MET A 138 -3.20 1.60 3.40
N THR A 139 -2.42 0.77 4.11
CA THR A 139 -2.12 -0.60 3.71
C THR A 139 -2.90 -1.68 4.45
N ASP A 140 -3.36 -1.39 5.67
CA ASP A 140 -4.14 -2.29 6.51
C ASP A 140 -5.61 -2.42 6.04
#